data_AF-A0A132TLL8-F1
#
_entry.id   AF-A0A132TLL8-F1
#
_cell.length_a   1.000
_cell.length_b   1.000
_cell.length_c   1.000
_cell.angle_alpha   90.00
_cell.angle_beta   90.00
_cell.angle_gamma   90.00
#
_symmetry.space_group_name_H-M   'P 1'
#
loop_
_entity.id
_entity.type
_entity.pdbx_description
1 polymer ?
#
loop_
_entity_poly.entity_id
_entity_poly.type
_entity_poly.pdbx_seq_one_letter_code
_entity_poly.pdbx_strand_id
1 'polypeptide(L)'
;MNKIIICLLVISMILIGCSKDEIQQDINFSQDLISEKYLELNHIAGFKNEHNISLYHTLWILKMYKLLGISIPDYGSISRWILSIDVTEKKQREEVGLTGLPMQDSIQIYLEILDTLDISIKKSEQIILEIRKIEELIGPVNSDNVTEYSKLLNIYKLLDIETNKVKWSETYFSILKDNIRDLSTYNKSQLGVYNLMSNVFGDKKIHISSLDFRKISEAFLIKEISKAKPDNVVTIDQGLVKKALKEFINLNPSMDPQIMFYMLSLSEKEQIDSKDRKEFSKTFDALLIQKKAWGDNSKVLDLDTTYFSLEILRHYGKLNSINTTSINKYLDNYLGSIQSLETLGLGEMFSLRTLALSYDVLENRKSLKTIKNIVFQKMKNSKEENLDPVTLDCILTIAIVTNTEFNLFFPDHMKVKNKEVIDDLSVKKGKSFQEVYILYLYKLMSDELSSEDLNKLIELTSVFLNKEGGISSYSGEQPTISDTYNYVKLTSYLNLQVNEATKNYFGSLIEKGDVNSELITWGIIFNSIRLIKKET
;
A
#
# COMPACT_ATOMS: atom_id res chain seq x y z
N MET A 1 50.55 6.19 -42.59
CA MET A 1 49.63 7.02 -41.79
C MET A 1 48.16 6.69 -42.03
N ASN A 2 47.67 6.66 -43.29
CA ASN A 2 46.22 6.45 -43.56
C ASN A 2 45.62 5.13 -43.01
N LYS A 3 46.39 4.03 -42.96
CA LYS A 3 45.90 2.75 -42.38
C LYS A 3 45.73 2.78 -40.85
N ILE A 4 46.56 3.55 -40.14
CA ILE A 4 46.47 3.70 -38.68
C ILE A 4 45.28 4.57 -38.30
N ILE A 5 45.00 5.61 -39.10
CA ILE A 5 43.83 6.48 -38.92
C ILE A 5 42.52 5.70 -39.17
N ILE A 6 42.49 4.82 -40.17
CA ILE A 6 41.32 3.95 -40.43
C ILE A 6 41.12 2.94 -39.29
N CYS A 7 42.19 2.32 -38.77
CA CYS A 7 42.08 1.45 -37.59
C CYS A 7 41.60 2.20 -36.34
N LEU A 8 42.09 3.43 -36.10
CA LEU A 8 41.63 4.27 -35.00
C LEU A 8 40.16 4.67 -35.15
N LEU A 9 39.70 4.97 -36.38
CA LEU A 9 38.30 5.29 -36.67
C LEU A 9 37.37 4.08 -36.48
N VAL A 10 37.80 2.89 -36.90
CA VAL A 10 37.04 1.64 -36.69
C VAL A 10 37.00 1.29 -35.21
N ILE A 11 38.11 1.43 -34.48
CA ILE A 11 38.15 1.20 -33.03
C ILE A 11 37.30 2.27 -32.30
N SER A 12 37.31 3.53 -32.74
CA SER A 12 36.42 4.55 -32.16
C SER A 12 34.96 4.30 -32.48
N MET A 13 34.60 3.78 -33.66
CA MET A 13 33.22 3.37 -33.96
C MET A 13 32.80 2.14 -33.16
N ILE A 14 33.70 1.20 -32.89
CA ILE A 14 33.45 0.05 -32.01
C ILE A 14 33.33 0.52 -30.55
N LEU A 15 34.13 1.50 -30.10
CA LEU A 15 34.09 2.04 -28.75
C LEU A 15 32.89 2.98 -28.52
N ILE A 16 32.45 3.73 -29.53
CA ILE A 16 31.23 4.55 -29.52
C ILE A 16 29.98 3.65 -29.70
N GLY A 17 30.09 2.54 -30.43
CA GLY A 17 29.07 1.49 -30.49
C GLY A 17 29.04 0.58 -29.24
N CYS A 18 30.02 0.70 -28.35
CA CYS A 18 30.08 0.03 -27.04
C CYS A 18 29.92 0.99 -25.86
N SER A 19 29.78 2.31 -26.09
CA SER A 19 29.29 3.23 -25.06
C SER A 19 27.78 3.06 -24.93
N LYS A 20 27.40 2.02 -24.19
CA LYS A 20 26.08 1.83 -23.60
C LYS A 20 25.78 3.02 -22.68
N ASP A 21 25.34 4.13 -23.25
CA ASP A 21 24.48 5.08 -22.52
C ASP A 21 22.99 4.67 -22.65
N GLU A 22 22.72 3.52 -23.25
CA GLU A 22 21.42 2.87 -23.29
C GLU A 22 21.10 2.24 -21.92
N ILE A 23 20.07 2.78 -21.25
CA ILE A 23 19.32 2.16 -20.14
C ILE A 23 19.99 2.18 -18.75
N GLN A 24 20.91 3.12 -18.48
CA GLN A 24 21.49 3.23 -17.12
C GLN A 24 20.60 4.00 -16.13
N GLN A 25 19.78 4.94 -16.59
CA GLN A 25 18.92 5.77 -15.73
C GLN A 25 17.77 4.99 -15.08
N ASP A 26 17.08 4.10 -15.81
CA ASP A 26 15.96 3.33 -15.25
C ASP A 26 16.41 2.20 -14.32
N ILE A 27 17.59 1.62 -14.58
CA ILE A 27 18.13 0.55 -13.73
C ILE A 27 18.58 1.09 -12.37
N ASN A 28 19.16 2.29 -12.33
CA ASN A 28 19.55 2.92 -11.07
C ASN A 28 18.30 3.27 -10.25
N PHE A 29 17.24 3.78 -10.88
CA PHE A 29 15.96 3.99 -10.20
C PHE A 29 15.46 2.69 -9.57
N SER A 30 15.33 1.58 -10.31
CA SER A 30 14.88 0.30 -9.71
C SER A 30 15.83 -0.28 -8.65
N GLN A 31 17.16 -0.14 -8.80
CA GLN A 31 18.14 -0.64 -7.84
C GLN A 31 18.12 0.16 -6.53
N ASP A 32 18.05 1.49 -6.58
CA ASP A 32 17.99 2.36 -5.40
C ASP A 32 16.67 2.14 -4.64
N LEU A 33 15.58 2.05 -5.40
CA LEU A 33 14.23 1.79 -4.92
C LEU A 33 14.11 0.43 -4.19
N ILE A 34 14.73 -0.63 -4.73
CA ILE A 34 14.73 -1.96 -4.12
C ILE A 34 15.71 -2.05 -2.95
N SER A 35 16.91 -1.51 -3.08
CA SER A 35 17.96 -1.69 -2.09
C SER A 35 17.71 -0.86 -0.83
N GLU A 36 17.20 0.36 -0.96
CA GLU A 36 16.94 1.25 0.16
C GLU A 36 15.60 0.90 0.87
N LYS A 37 14.54 0.57 0.12
CA LYS A 37 13.20 0.36 0.70
C LYS A 37 12.94 -1.05 1.24
N TYR A 38 13.52 -2.13 0.70
CA TYR A 38 13.31 -3.48 1.25
C TYR A 38 14.08 -3.75 2.55
N LEU A 39 15.21 -3.07 2.79
CA LEU A 39 15.94 -3.14 4.05
C LEU A 39 15.15 -2.48 5.19
N GLU A 40 14.47 -1.36 4.88
CA GLU A 40 13.66 -0.59 5.82
C GLU A 40 12.25 -1.16 6.04
N LEU A 41 11.62 -1.80 5.04
CA LEU A 41 10.22 -2.24 5.10
C LEU A 41 10.03 -3.75 5.33
N ASN A 42 11.11 -4.52 5.53
CA ASN A 42 11.16 -5.99 5.66
C ASN A 42 10.17 -6.59 6.69
N HIS A 43 9.80 -5.84 7.73
CA HIS A 43 8.89 -6.27 8.79
C HIS A 43 7.43 -5.86 8.55
N ILE A 44 7.13 -4.98 7.59
CA ILE A 44 5.78 -4.42 7.41
C ILE A 44 5.25 -4.57 5.98
N ALA A 45 6.10 -4.88 5.01
CA ALA A 45 5.69 -5.01 3.60
C ALA A 45 4.57 -6.06 3.38
N GLY A 46 4.39 -7.03 4.29
CA GLY A 46 3.25 -7.97 4.26
C GLY A 46 1.92 -7.43 4.80
N PHE A 47 1.85 -6.19 5.28
CA PHE A 47 0.64 -5.57 5.84
C PHE A 47 0.09 -4.48 4.91
N LYS A 48 -0.26 -4.82 3.66
CA LYS A 48 -1.36 -4.09 3.00
C LYS A 48 -2.62 -4.41 3.80
N ASN A 49 -2.92 -3.58 4.79
CA ASN A 49 -4.27 -3.48 5.30
C ASN A 49 -4.99 -2.41 4.46
N GLU A 50 -6.19 -2.70 3.96
CA GLU A 50 -7.05 -1.77 3.23
C GLU A 50 -7.36 -0.48 4.03
N HIS A 51 -7.00 -0.45 5.31
CA HIS A 51 -7.22 0.68 6.20
C HIS A 51 -6.05 1.67 6.17
N ASN A 52 -6.12 2.71 5.33
CA ASN A 52 -5.23 3.88 5.42
C ASN A 52 -4.99 4.30 6.89
N ILE A 53 -3.77 4.68 7.25
CA ILE A 53 -3.52 5.31 8.55
C ILE A 53 -4.31 6.61 8.54
N SER A 54 -5.35 6.69 9.37
CA SER A 54 -6.21 7.86 9.39
C SER A 54 -5.47 9.07 9.95
N LEU A 55 -5.96 10.27 9.63
CA LEU A 55 -5.43 11.52 10.17
C LEU A 55 -5.37 11.50 11.71
N TYR A 56 -6.32 10.82 12.37
CA TYR A 56 -6.31 10.56 13.82
C TYR A 56 -5.07 9.79 14.29
N HIS A 57 -4.73 8.68 13.62
CA HIS A 57 -3.54 7.91 13.97
C HIS A 57 -2.27 8.72 13.75
N THR A 58 -2.19 9.46 12.64
CA THR A 58 -1.06 10.34 12.31
C THR A 58 -0.79 11.34 13.44
N LEU A 59 -1.82 12.04 13.94
CA LEU A 59 -1.68 12.99 15.04
C LEU A 59 -0.97 12.37 16.26
N TRP A 60 -1.48 11.24 16.74
CA TRP A 60 -0.97 10.63 17.96
C TRP A 60 0.42 10.02 17.77
N ILE A 61 0.70 9.45 16.61
CA ILE A 61 2.05 8.98 16.25
C ILE A 61 3.03 10.16 16.28
N LEU A 62 2.74 11.27 15.61
CA LEU A 62 3.63 12.45 15.60
C LEU A 62 3.87 13.02 17.01
N LYS A 63 2.83 13.05 17.85
CA LYS A 63 2.96 13.42 19.27
C LYS A 63 3.88 12.46 20.04
N MET A 64 3.83 11.15 19.74
CA MET A 64 4.75 10.16 20.33
C MET A 64 6.20 10.36 19.84
N TYR A 65 6.45 10.67 18.57
CA TYR A 65 7.79 11.04 18.09
C TYR A 65 8.36 12.22 18.88
N LYS A 66 7.58 13.30 19.00
CA LYS A 66 7.96 14.51 19.76
C LYS A 66 8.19 14.20 21.24
N LEU A 67 7.33 13.38 21.86
CA LEU A 67 7.45 12.98 23.26
C LEU A 67 8.73 12.16 23.52
N LEU A 68 9.04 11.20 22.64
CA LEU A 68 10.19 10.29 22.77
C LEU A 68 11.52 10.91 22.32
N GLY A 69 11.50 12.12 21.74
CA GLY A 69 12.67 12.80 21.22
C GLY A 69 13.22 12.14 19.94
N ILE A 70 12.34 11.58 19.13
CA ILE A 70 12.68 10.94 17.85
C ILE A 70 12.42 11.94 16.74
N SER A 71 13.37 12.08 15.80
CA SER A 71 13.15 12.92 14.62
C SER A 71 12.04 12.34 13.76
N ILE A 72 11.13 13.18 13.29
CA ILE A 72 10.08 12.78 12.36
C ILE A 72 10.73 12.56 10.98
N PRO A 73 10.64 11.35 10.38
CA PRO A 73 11.15 11.11 9.03
C PRO A 73 10.31 11.84 7.98
N ASP A 74 10.86 12.11 6.80
CA ASP A 74 10.12 12.64 5.65
C ASP A 74 9.26 13.89 5.91
N TYR A 75 9.64 14.71 6.90
CA TYR A 75 8.92 15.92 7.34
C TYR A 75 8.50 16.86 6.20
N GLY A 76 9.33 17.05 5.16
CA GLY A 76 8.99 17.95 4.05
C GLY A 76 7.85 17.39 3.19
N SER A 77 7.80 16.07 3.06
CA SER A 77 6.65 15.45 2.50
C SER A 77 5.51 15.55 3.49
N ILE A 78 5.64 15.05 4.76
CA ILE A 78 4.91 15.49 6.00
C ILE A 78 3.98 16.72 5.91
N SER A 79 4.56 17.82 5.48
CA SER A 79 3.84 19.07 5.42
C SER A 79 2.92 19.16 4.21
N ARG A 80 3.32 18.64 3.04
CA ARG A 80 2.62 18.78 1.76
C ARG A 80 1.25 18.09 1.72
N TRP A 81 1.15 16.82 2.15
CA TRP A 81 -0.15 16.12 2.23
C TRP A 81 -1.06 16.76 3.26
N ILE A 82 -0.61 17.08 4.50
CA ILE A 82 -1.47 17.78 5.47
C ILE A 82 -2.00 19.07 4.84
N LEU A 83 -1.13 19.89 4.24
CA LEU A 83 -1.52 21.13 3.58
C LEU A 83 -2.44 20.94 2.36
N SER A 84 -2.51 19.73 1.79
CA SER A 84 -3.42 19.39 0.68
C SER A 84 -4.84 19.07 1.14
N ILE A 85 -5.02 18.70 2.41
CA ILE A 85 -6.32 18.31 2.96
C ILE A 85 -7.17 19.55 3.18
N ASP A 86 -8.36 19.57 2.61
CA ASP A 86 -9.44 20.45 3.04
C ASP A 86 -10.27 19.78 4.13
N VAL A 87 -9.91 20.03 5.39
CA VAL A 87 -10.63 19.45 6.53
C VAL A 87 -12.08 19.94 6.64
N THR A 88 -12.45 21.03 5.96
CA THR A 88 -13.83 21.52 5.99
C THR A 88 -14.73 20.80 4.98
N GLU A 89 -14.16 20.06 4.03
CA GLU A 89 -14.91 19.31 3.03
C GLU A 89 -15.21 17.88 3.52
N LYS A 90 -16.49 17.49 3.57
CA LYS A 90 -16.92 16.17 4.05
C LYS A 90 -16.22 15.01 3.31
N LYS A 91 -16.17 15.07 1.98
CA LYS A 91 -15.58 14.01 1.15
C LYS A 91 -14.09 13.83 1.47
N GLN A 92 -13.33 14.92 1.55
CA GLN A 92 -11.90 14.86 1.87
C GLN A 92 -11.65 14.32 3.28
N ARG A 93 -12.49 14.67 4.27
CA ARG A 93 -12.42 14.09 5.62
C ARG A 93 -12.63 12.58 5.62
N GLU A 94 -13.60 12.10 4.87
CA GLU A 94 -13.86 10.66 4.74
C GLU A 94 -12.67 9.92 4.11
N GLU A 95 -12.05 10.50 3.08
CA GLU A 95 -10.87 9.94 2.40
C GLU A 95 -9.64 9.81 3.32
N VAL A 96 -9.49 10.69 4.31
CA VAL A 96 -8.40 10.64 5.29
C VAL A 96 -8.77 9.93 6.60
N GLY A 97 -9.87 9.18 6.60
CA GLY A 97 -10.27 8.31 7.71
C GLY A 97 -10.83 9.06 8.91
N LEU A 98 -11.47 10.22 8.69
CA LEU A 98 -12.24 10.96 9.69
C LEU A 98 -13.77 10.77 9.51
N THR A 99 -14.17 9.68 8.86
CA THR A 99 -15.57 9.34 8.61
C THR A 99 -16.38 9.30 9.91
N GLY A 100 -17.53 9.98 9.93
CA GLY A 100 -18.45 9.99 11.07
C GLY A 100 -18.02 10.87 12.24
N LEU A 101 -16.82 11.48 12.22
CA LEU A 101 -16.40 12.42 13.26
C LEU A 101 -17.10 13.79 13.11
N PRO A 102 -17.45 14.45 14.23
CA PRO A 102 -17.91 15.83 14.22
C PRO A 102 -16.90 16.78 13.54
N MET A 103 -17.40 17.86 12.95
CA MET A 103 -16.57 18.81 12.19
C MET A 103 -15.52 19.48 13.08
N GLN A 104 -15.92 19.92 14.28
CA GLN A 104 -15.04 20.52 15.28
C GLN A 104 -13.91 19.57 15.70
N ASP A 105 -14.21 18.29 15.92
CA ASP A 105 -13.18 17.30 16.29
C ASP A 105 -12.21 17.07 15.12
N SER A 106 -12.73 17.06 13.89
CA SER A 106 -11.92 16.94 12.66
C SER A 106 -10.97 18.13 12.47
N ILE A 107 -11.49 19.36 12.62
CA ILE A 107 -10.72 20.61 12.53
C ILE A 107 -9.65 20.64 13.62
N GLN A 108 -10.01 20.27 14.86
CA GLN A 108 -9.05 20.25 15.96
C GLN A 108 -7.91 19.27 15.67
N ILE A 109 -8.20 18.03 15.24
CA ILE A 109 -7.17 17.04 14.87
C ILE A 109 -6.23 17.62 13.80
N TYR A 110 -6.78 18.19 12.74
CA TYR A 110 -6.00 18.79 11.65
C TYR A 110 -5.08 19.92 12.13
N LEU A 111 -5.61 20.84 12.93
CA LEU A 111 -4.84 21.97 13.45
C LEU A 111 -3.76 21.51 14.45
N GLU A 112 -4.05 20.52 15.29
CA GLU A 112 -3.04 19.96 16.21
C GLU A 112 -1.90 19.26 15.46
N ILE A 113 -2.15 18.69 14.27
CA ILE A 113 -1.08 18.17 13.43
C ILE A 113 -0.21 19.30 12.89
N LEU A 114 -0.82 20.37 12.38
CA LEU A 114 -0.09 21.55 11.91
C LEU A 114 0.78 22.16 13.02
N ASP A 115 0.23 22.30 14.24
CA ASP A 115 0.96 22.77 15.42
C ASP A 115 2.07 21.79 15.83
N THR A 116 1.81 20.48 15.84
CA THR A 116 2.83 19.47 16.19
C THR A 116 4.04 19.52 15.25
N LEU A 117 3.78 19.85 13.99
CA LEU A 117 4.76 19.95 12.92
C LEU A 117 5.33 21.37 12.75
N ASP A 118 4.87 22.38 13.51
CA ASP A 118 5.27 23.78 13.32
C ASP A 118 4.99 24.32 11.88
N ILE A 119 3.85 23.93 11.29
CA ILE A 119 3.42 24.36 9.94
C ILE A 119 2.41 25.51 10.02
N SER A 120 2.63 26.57 9.25
CA SER A 120 1.68 27.69 9.15
C SER A 120 0.35 27.31 8.52
N ILE A 121 -0.75 27.80 9.10
CA ILE A 121 -2.13 27.51 8.68
C ILE A 121 -2.48 28.35 7.44
N LYS A 122 -2.66 27.70 6.28
CA LYS A 122 -2.97 28.39 5.01
C LYS A 122 -4.45 28.73 4.81
N LYS A 123 -5.37 27.95 5.40
CA LYS A 123 -6.83 28.05 5.19
C LYS A 123 -7.58 28.54 6.44
N SER A 124 -6.97 29.43 7.22
CA SER A 124 -7.53 29.88 8.51
C SER A 124 -8.91 30.54 8.36
N GLU A 125 -9.15 31.34 7.32
CA GLU A 125 -10.44 32.00 7.09
C GLU A 125 -11.60 31.02 6.85
N GLN A 126 -11.38 29.99 6.03
CA GLN A 126 -12.38 28.95 5.76
C GLN A 126 -12.71 28.14 7.02
N ILE A 127 -11.69 27.81 7.82
CA ILE A 127 -11.87 27.15 9.11
C ILE A 127 -12.68 28.06 10.05
N ILE A 128 -12.35 29.34 10.16
CA ILE A 128 -13.09 30.30 11.02
C ILE A 128 -14.57 30.40 10.60
N LEU A 129 -14.85 30.40 9.29
CA LEU A 129 -16.23 30.42 8.78
C LEU A 129 -17.02 29.17 9.21
N GLU A 130 -16.42 27.98 9.11
CA GLU A 130 -17.08 26.75 9.57
C GLU A 130 -17.27 26.73 11.08
N ILE A 131 -16.29 27.20 11.85
CA ILE A 131 -16.42 27.32 13.31
C ILE A 131 -17.60 28.24 13.68
N ARG A 132 -17.76 29.38 13.02
CA ARG A 132 -18.92 30.27 13.24
C ARG A 132 -20.26 29.61 12.92
N LYS A 133 -20.34 28.82 11.85
CA LYS A 133 -21.56 28.06 11.54
C LYS A 133 -21.88 27.05 12.65
N ILE A 134 -20.86 26.38 13.18
CA ILE A 134 -21.02 25.45 14.30
C ILE A 134 -21.50 26.19 15.55
N GLU A 135 -20.93 27.37 15.86
CA GLU A 135 -21.39 28.22 16.97
C GLU A 135 -22.87 28.60 16.85
N GLU A 136 -23.29 29.05 15.66
CA GLU A 136 -24.69 29.42 15.39
C GLU A 136 -25.64 28.23 15.59
N LEU A 137 -25.22 27.03 15.20
CA LEU A 137 -26.01 25.80 15.36
C LEU A 137 -26.11 25.34 16.82
N ILE A 138 -25.04 25.49 17.61
CA ILE A 138 -25.02 25.11 19.03
C ILE A 138 -25.87 26.07 19.87
N GLY A 139 -25.97 27.34 19.46
CA GLY A 139 -26.68 28.39 20.20
C GLY A 139 -25.91 28.83 21.46
N PRO A 140 -26.46 29.75 22.27
CA PRO A 140 -25.75 30.38 23.40
C PRO A 140 -25.15 29.38 24.41
N VAL A 141 -24.01 29.74 25.02
CA VAL A 141 -23.34 28.91 26.04
C VAL A 141 -24.25 28.67 27.24
N ASN A 142 -24.37 27.41 27.63
CA ASN A 142 -25.09 26.96 28.82
C ASN A 142 -24.43 25.68 29.39
N SER A 143 -24.99 25.11 30.46
CA SER A 143 -24.47 23.89 31.09
C SER A 143 -24.42 22.68 30.15
N ASP A 144 -25.38 22.59 29.23
CA ASP A 144 -25.61 21.39 28.42
C ASP A 144 -24.66 21.33 27.22
N ASN A 145 -24.24 22.49 26.69
CA ASN A 145 -23.34 22.58 25.55
C ASN A 145 -21.91 23.04 25.89
N VAL A 146 -21.58 23.20 27.17
CA VAL A 146 -20.28 23.72 27.63
C VAL A 146 -19.07 22.90 27.13
N THR A 147 -19.25 21.60 26.90
CA THR A 147 -18.20 20.72 26.35
C THR A 147 -17.89 21.07 24.89
N GLU A 148 -18.89 21.41 24.10
CA GLU A 148 -18.68 21.80 22.70
C GLU A 148 -17.95 23.14 22.62
N TYR A 149 -18.33 24.09 23.47
CA TYR A 149 -17.60 25.35 23.62
C TYR A 149 -16.14 25.16 24.09
N SER A 150 -15.88 24.15 24.92
CA SER A 150 -14.50 23.78 25.30
C SER A 150 -13.67 23.35 24.09
N LYS A 151 -14.25 22.60 23.15
CA LYS A 151 -13.58 22.18 21.91
C LYS A 151 -13.37 23.37 20.95
N LEU A 152 -14.39 24.21 20.76
CA LEU A 152 -14.27 25.40 19.92
C LEU A 152 -13.20 26.36 20.44
N LEU A 153 -13.07 26.50 21.76
CA LEU A 153 -12.03 27.35 22.34
C LEU A 153 -10.61 26.82 22.05
N ASN A 154 -10.42 25.49 22.08
CA ASN A 154 -9.15 24.89 21.70
C ASN A 154 -8.82 25.17 20.22
N ILE A 155 -9.82 25.12 19.34
CA ILE A 155 -9.66 25.46 17.92
C ILE A 155 -9.25 26.93 17.76
N TYR A 156 -9.91 27.86 18.46
CA TYR A 156 -9.53 29.28 18.44
C TYR A 156 -8.10 29.50 18.90
N LYS A 157 -7.67 28.79 19.95
CA LYS A 157 -6.29 28.86 20.43
C LYS A 157 -5.29 28.35 19.40
N LEU A 158 -5.58 27.23 18.74
CA LEU A 158 -4.74 26.68 17.67
C LEU A 158 -4.68 27.59 16.43
N LEU A 159 -5.66 28.50 16.26
CA LEU A 159 -5.68 29.53 15.22
C LEU A 159 -5.01 30.85 15.67
N ASP A 160 -4.32 30.86 16.81
CA ASP A 160 -3.71 32.05 17.43
C ASP A 160 -4.71 33.19 17.71
N ILE A 161 -5.99 32.87 17.91
CA ILE A 161 -7.01 33.84 18.29
C ILE A 161 -7.03 33.96 19.81
N GLU A 162 -6.66 35.14 20.31
CA GLU A 162 -6.69 35.42 21.75
C GLU A 162 -8.07 35.16 22.35
N THR A 163 -8.11 34.49 23.49
CA THR A 163 -9.35 34.06 24.15
C THR A 163 -10.30 35.22 24.48
N ASN A 164 -9.77 36.37 24.90
CA ASN A 164 -10.54 37.60 25.19
C ASN A 164 -11.20 38.21 23.93
N LYS A 165 -10.79 37.81 22.72
CA LYS A 165 -11.40 38.22 21.45
C LYS A 165 -12.58 37.32 21.04
N VAL A 166 -12.77 36.20 21.73
CA VAL A 166 -13.90 35.29 21.50
C VAL A 166 -15.11 35.75 22.33
N LYS A 167 -16.19 36.15 21.65
CA LYS A 167 -17.35 36.84 22.25
C LYS A 167 -17.99 36.12 23.44
N TRP A 168 -18.04 34.80 23.41
CA TRP A 168 -18.73 33.99 24.41
C TRP A 168 -17.80 33.44 25.50
N SER A 169 -16.49 33.73 25.43
CA SER A 169 -15.48 33.15 26.33
C SER A 169 -15.69 33.50 27.80
N GLU A 170 -16.11 34.74 28.11
CA GLU A 170 -16.41 35.17 29.49
C GLU A 170 -17.54 34.36 30.10
N THR A 171 -18.66 34.23 29.37
CA THR A 171 -19.82 33.43 29.79
C THR A 171 -19.44 31.96 29.97
N TYR A 172 -18.67 31.40 29.03
CA TYR A 172 -18.15 30.04 29.10
C TYR A 172 -17.33 29.80 30.36
N PHE A 173 -16.38 30.67 30.69
CA PHE A 173 -15.58 30.52 31.90
C PHE A 173 -16.37 30.74 33.18
N SER A 174 -17.38 31.62 33.18
CA SER A 174 -18.29 31.75 34.33
C SER A 174 -19.01 30.43 34.57
N ILE A 175 -19.63 29.85 33.54
CA ILE A 175 -20.35 28.57 33.65
C ILE A 175 -19.44 27.46 34.15
N LEU A 176 -18.19 27.37 33.67
CA LEU A 176 -17.25 26.37 34.15
C LEU A 176 -16.91 26.54 35.64
N LYS A 177 -16.71 27.78 36.10
CA LYS A 177 -16.38 28.08 37.50
C LYS A 177 -17.57 27.80 38.43
N ASP A 178 -18.76 28.26 38.03
CA ASP A 178 -19.98 28.16 38.83
C ASP A 178 -20.44 26.70 38.99
N ASN A 179 -20.16 25.86 37.99
CA ASN A 179 -20.58 24.45 37.96
C ASN A 179 -19.42 23.46 38.17
N ILE A 180 -18.30 23.90 38.73
CA ILE A 180 -17.05 23.12 38.78
C ILE A 180 -17.22 21.71 39.33
N ARG A 181 -18.13 21.46 40.28
CA ARG A 181 -18.33 20.12 40.87
C ARG A 181 -18.88 19.12 39.84
N ASP A 182 -19.83 19.55 39.04
CA ASP A 182 -20.61 18.71 38.11
C ASP A 182 -19.95 18.59 36.73
N LEU A 183 -18.90 19.36 36.48
CA LEU A 183 -18.13 19.27 35.24
C LEU A 183 -17.43 17.93 35.06
N SER A 184 -17.34 17.50 33.79
CA SER A 184 -16.47 16.42 33.35
C SER A 184 -14.99 16.75 33.64
N THR A 185 -14.14 15.72 33.74
CA THR A 185 -12.68 15.90 33.87
C THR A 185 -12.11 16.73 32.72
N TYR A 186 -12.62 16.55 31.50
CA TYR A 186 -12.19 17.33 30.35
C TYR A 186 -12.51 18.83 30.52
N ASN A 187 -13.73 19.19 30.90
CA ASN A 187 -14.11 20.59 31.10
C ASN A 187 -13.37 21.21 32.30
N LYS A 188 -13.17 20.44 33.37
CA LYS A 188 -12.31 20.81 34.50
C LYS A 188 -10.87 21.08 34.04
N SER A 189 -10.34 20.28 33.12
CA SER A 189 -8.98 20.51 32.61
C SER A 189 -8.79 21.83 31.89
N GLN A 190 -9.85 22.35 31.25
CA GLN A 190 -9.80 23.66 30.60
C GLN A 190 -9.54 24.77 31.63
N LEU A 191 -10.19 24.74 32.79
CA LEU A 191 -9.94 25.72 33.86
C LEU A 191 -8.47 25.74 34.31
N GLY A 192 -7.82 24.57 34.33
CA GLY A 192 -6.40 24.42 34.63
C GLY A 192 -5.49 24.96 33.53
N VAL A 193 -5.74 24.59 32.28
CA VAL A 193 -4.96 25.03 31.10
C VAL A 193 -4.94 26.56 30.94
N TYR A 194 -6.04 27.22 31.28
CA TYR A 194 -6.16 28.69 31.23
C TYR A 194 -5.76 29.39 32.54
N ASN A 195 -5.18 28.67 33.51
CA ASN A 195 -4.77 29.20 34.83
C ASN A 195 -5.89 29.95 35.58
N LEU A 196 -7.16 29.58 35.35
CA LEU A 196 -8.30 30.29 35.91
C LEU A 196 -8.64 29.84 37.33
N MET A 197 -8.21 28.64 37.71
CA MET A 197 -8.39 28.11 39.05
C MET A 197 -7.27 27.11 39.39
N SER A 198 -6.62 27.31 40.53
CA SER A 198 -5.41 26.56 40.88
C SER A 198 -5.66 25.24 41.61
N ASN A 199 -6.91 24.92 41.98
CA ASN A 199 -7.28 23.68 42.67
C ASN A 199 -8.59 23.08 42.12
N VAL A 200 -8.61 22.79 40.82
CA VAL A 200 -9.82 22.27 40.14
C VAL A 200 -10.14 20.83 40.53
N PHE A 201 -9.12 20.04 40.84
CA PHE A 201 -9.24 18.59 41.09
C PHE A 201 -9.04 18.18 42.55
N GLY A 202 -8.60 19.08 43.44
CA GLY A 202 -8.13 18.69 44.79
C GLY A 202 -6.79 17.95 44.74
N ASP A 203 -6.37 17.46 45.90
CA ASP A 203 -5.26 16.51 46.01
C ASP A 203 -5.74 15.13 45.53
N LYS A 204 -5.30 14.71 44.35
CA LYS A 204 -5.58 13.37 43.81
C LYS A 204 -4.30 12.53 43.73
N LYS A 205 -4.41 11.30 44.23
CA LYS A 205 -3.43 10.23 44.01
C LYS A 205 -4.06 9.17 43.12
N ILE A 206 -3.54 9.03 41.91
CA ILE A 206 -4.01 8.03 40.94
C ILE A 206 -2.88 7.04 40.67
N HIS A 207 -3.17 5.76 40.84
CA HIS A 207 -2.27 4.67 40.48
C HIS A 207 -2.92 3.80 39.40
N ILE A 208 -2.20 3.60 38.29
CA ILE A 208 -2.65 2.80 37.15
C ILE A 208 -1.81 1.52 37.08
N SER A 209 -2.44 0.38 37.32
CA SER A 209 -1.82 -0.95 37.26
C SER A 209 -2.42 -1.86 36.18
N SER A 210 -3.44 -1.40 35.45
CA SER A 210 -4.10 -2.14 34.37
C SER A 210 -4.51 -1.22 33.22
N LEU A 211 -4.71 -1.79 32.03
CA LEU A 211 -5.19 -1.07 30.86
C LEU A 211 -6.68 -0.69 31.02
N ASP A 212 -6.93 0.54 31.48
CA ASP A 212 -8.27 1.14 31.61
C ASP A 212 -8.25 2.52 30.95
N PHE A 213 -8.88 2.63 29.78
CA PHE A 213 -8.82 3.82 28.93
C PHE A 213 -9.36 5.07 29.64
N ARG A 214 -10.41 4.92 30.44
CA ARG A 214 -11.04 6.02 31.17
C ARG A 214 -10.10 6.53 32.27
N LYS A 215 -9.51 5.62 33.06
CA LYS A 215 -8.57 6.00 34.13
C LYS A 215 -7.28 6.59 33.58
N ILE A 216 -6.75 6.04 32.48
CA ILE A 216 -5.56 6.57 31.81
C ILE A 216 -5.81 7.98 31.28
N SER A 217 -6.95 8.20 30.63
CA SER A 217 -7.34 9.53 30.12
C SER A 217 -7.54 10.53 31.26
N GLU A 218 -8.21 10.14 32.35
CA GLU A 218 -8.39 10.99 33.52
C GLU A 218 -7.05 11.37 34.15
N ALA A 219 -6.16 10.39 34.34
CA ALA A 219 -4.84 10.59 34.90
C ALA A 219 -3.97 11.50 34.04
N PHE A 220 -4.02 11.33 32.71
CA PHE A 220 -3.30 12.19 31.77
C PHE A 220 -3.78 13.64 31.89
N LEU A 221 -5.09 13.88 31.86
CA LEU A 221 -5.65 15.23 32.00
C LEU A 221 -5.28 15.87 33.35
N ILE A 222 -5.29 15.11 34.44
CA ILE A 222 -4.84 15.60 35.76
C ILE A 222 -3.35 15.92 35.75
N LYS A 223 -2.51 15.06 35.14
CA LYS A 223 -1.06 15.28 35.04
C LYS A 223 -0.74 16.55 34.25
N GLU A 224 -1.40 16.78 33.13
CA GLU A 224 -1.18 17.98 32.30
C GLU A 224 -1.46 19.28 33.07
N ILE A 225 -2.44 19.28 33.97
CA ILE A 225 -2.76 20.43 34.83
C ILE A 225 -1.77 20.54 35.99
N SER A 226 -1.34 19.40 36.56
CA SER A 226 -0.38 19.37 37.66
C SER A 226 1.01 19.89 37.28
N LYS A 227 1.32 20.04 35.98
CA LYS A 227 2.51 20.81 35.54
C LYS A 227 2.51 22.25 36.08
N ALA A 228 1.35 22.78 36.49
CA ALA A 228 1.22 24.06 37.17
C ALA A 228 1.41 24.00 38.71
N LYS A 229 1.22 22.83 39.38
CA LYS A 229 1.47 22.62 40.83
C LYS A 229 1.73 21.13 41.20
N PRO A 230 2.76 20.82 42.01
CA PRO A 230 3.32 19.48 42.22
C PRO A 230 2.54 18.52 43.16
N ASP A 231 1.39 18.90 43.72
CA ASP A 231 0.75 18.13 44.80
C ASP A 231 -0.06 16.90 44.31
N ASN A 232 -0.36 16.83 43.01
CA ASN A 232 -1.02 15.67 42.40
C ASN A 232 0.00 14.58 42.04
N VAL A 233 -0.19 13.38 42.59
CA VAL A 233 0.70 12.24 42.34
C VAL A 233 -0.01 11.24 41.43
N VAL A 234 0.39 11.25 40.15
CA VAL A 234 -0.05 10.27 39.15
C VAL A 234 1.08 9.29 38.90
N THR A 235 0.84 8.01 39.14
CA THR A 235 1.80 6.92 38.89
C THR A 235 1.18 5.89 37.96
N ILE A 236 2.00 5.36 37.05
CA ILE A 236 1.63 4.28 36.14
C ILE A 236 2.66 3.15 36.25
N ASP A 237 2.16 1.92 36.28
CA ASP A 237 3.01 0.72 36.27
C ASP A 237 3.86 0.66 34.99
N GLN A 238 5.16 0.52 35.17
CA GLN A 238 6.12 0.57 34.07
C GLN A 238 6.14 -0.72 33.25
N GLY A 239 5.86 -1.86 33.87
CA GLY A 239 5.65 -3.12 33.18
C GLY A 239 4.45 -3.06 32.24
N LEU A 240 3.37 -2.38 32.67
CA LEU A 240 2.20 -2.12 31.84
C LEU A 240 2.53 -1.25 30.62
N VAL A 241 3.26 -0.14 30.81
CA VAL A 241 3.67 0.75 29.69
C VAL A 241 4.53 0.01 28.69
N LYS A 242 5.53 -0.77 29.14
CA LYS A 242 6.39 -1.56 28.26
C LYS A 242 5.63 -2.62 27.47
N LYS A 243 4.70 -3.32 28.12
CA LYS A 243 3.85 -4.31 27.46
C LYS A 243 2.97 -3.64 26.39
N ALA A 244 2.32 -2.53 26.76
CA ALA A 244 1.48 -1.74 25.87
C ALA A 244 2.26 -1.22 24.65
N LEU A 245 3.47 -0.67 24.87
CA LEU A 245 4.33 -0.18 23.80
C LEU A 245 4.72 -1.31 22.83
N LYS A 246 5.06 -2.49 23.34
CA LYS A 246 5.34 -3.66 22.49
C LYS A 246 4.11 -4.11 21.70
N GLU A 247 2.94 -4.14 22.32
CA GLU A 247 1.69 -4.45 21.62
C GLU A 247 1.40 -3.42 20.51
N PHE A 248 1.65 -2.14 20.78
CA PHE A 248 1.50 -1.06 19.81
C PHE A 248 2.48 -1.18 18.64
N ILE A 249 3.77 -1.44 18.91
CA ILE A 249 4.82 -1.69 17.91
C ILE A 249 4.51 -2.92 17.06
N ASN A 250 3.86 -3.93 17.63
CA ASN A 250 3.43 -5.13 16.91
C ASN A 250 2.06 -4.96 16.21
N LEU A 251 1.52 -3.73 16.17
CA LEU A 251 0.28 -3.39 15.47
C LEU A 251 -0.95 -4.16 15.96
N ASN A 252 -1.02 -4.42 17.27
CA ASN A 252 -2.21 -4.98 17.87
C ASN A 252 -3.38 -3.98 17.77
N PRO A 253 -4.49 -4.31 17.08
CA PRO A 253 -5.62 -3.40 16.89
C PRO A 253 -6.33 -3.02 18.19
N SER A 254 -6.12 -3.74 19.29
CA SER A 254 -6.70 -3.39 20.59
C SER A 254 -6.03 -2.17 21.26
N MET A 255 -4.88 -1.71 20.75
CA MET A 255 -4.16 -0.58 21.33
C MET A 255 -4.46 0.71 20.57
N ASP A 256 -5.24 1.58 21.19
CA ASP A 256 -5.53 2.91 20.65
C ASP A 256 -4.30 3.84 20.77
N PRO A 257 -3.94 4.59 19.70
CA PRO A 257 -2.74 5.42 19.68
C PRO A 257 -2.81 6.63 20.63
N GLN A 258 -4.00 7.18 20.92
CA GLN A 258 -4.17 8.23 21.92
C GLN A 258 -3.89 7.69 23.32
N ILE A 259 -4.41 6.51 23.64
CA ILE A 259 -4.16 5.84 24.92
C ILE A 259 -2.68 5.53 25.08
N MET A 260 -2.01 5.05 24.03
CA MET A 260 -0.57 4.82 24.06
C MET A 260 0.21 6.12 24.34
N PHE A 261 -0.13 7.22 23.65
CA PHE A 261 0.47 8.53 23.91
C PHE A 261 0.25 8.99 25.36
N TYR A 262 -0.95 8.79 25.92
CA TYR A 262 -1.24 9.10 27.32
C TYR A 262 -0.40 8.27 28.28
N MET A 263 -0.30 6.95 28.07
CA MET A 263 0.53 6.08 28.90
C MET A 263 2.00 6.49 28.88
N LEU A 264 2.55 6.81 27.71
CA LEU A 264 3.92 7.32 27.58
C LEU A 264 4.09 8.66 28.29
N SER A 265 3.11 9.56 28.18
CA SER A 265 3.14 10.87 28.82
C SER A 265 3.04 10.77 30.34
N LEU A 266 2.33 9.75 30.85
CA LEU A 266 2.23 9.45 32.28
C LEU A 266 3.51 8.81 32.82
N SER A 267 4.23 8.06 31.99
CA SER A 267 5.54 7.50 32.32
C SER A 267 6.63 8.58 32.49
N GLU A 268 7.69 8.25 33.23
CA GLU A 268 8.93 9.04 33.23
C GLU A 268 9.68 8.81 31.91
N LYS A 269 10.11 9.91 31.24
CA LYS A 269 10.76 9.87 29.91
C LYS A 269 12.01 8.99 29.86
N GLU A 270 12.72 8.85 30.98
CA GLU A 270 14.01 8.15 31.08
C GLU A 270 13.86 6.61 31.06
N GLN A 271 12.64 6.08 31.17
CA GLN A 271 12.40 4.64 31.34
C GLN A 271 12.04 3.89 30.05
N ILE A 272 11.76 4.59 28.95
CA ILE A 272 11.66 3.98 27.61
C ILE A 272 13.06 3.87 27.04
N ASP A 273 13.57 2.65 26.95
CA ASP A 273 14.94 2.38 26.54
C ASP A 273 15.17 2.72 25.06
N SER A 274 16.44 2.86 24.67
CA SER A 274 16.80 3.20 23.29
C SER A 274 16.40 2.13 22.28
N LYS A 275 16.21 0.88 22.72
CA LYS A 275 15.85 -0.24 21.84
C LYS A 275 14.37 -0.12 21.46
N ASP A 276 13.49 0.08 22.43
CA ASP A 276 12.06 0.27 22.22
C ASP A 276 11.79 1.52 21.37
N ARG A 277 12.56 2.61 21.56
CA ARG A 277 12.46 3.81 20.69
C ARG A 277 12.85 3.53 19.24
N LYS A 278 13.93 2.77 19.01
CA LYS A 278 14.37 2.37 17.67
C LYS A 278 13.37 1.42 17.02
N GLU A 279 12.76 0.52 17.78
CA GLU A 279 11.75 -0.40 17.28
C GLU A 279 10.46 0.34 16.94
N PHE A 280 10.04 1.28 17.78
CA PHE A 280 8.96 2.23 17.50
C PHE A 280 9.22 3.01 16.21
N SER A 281 10.38 3.69 16.09
CA SER A 281 10.68 4.46 14.89
C SER A 281 10.70 3.55 13.67
N LYS A 282 11.44 2.44 13.71
CA LYS A 282 11.50 1.50 12.60
C LYS A 282 10.12 0.97 12.17
N THR A 283 9.22 0.70 13.12
CA THR A 283 7.86 0.26 12.79
C THR A 283 7.05 1.39 12.17
N PHE A 284 7.00 2.55 12.82
CA PHE A 284 6.10 3.62 12.42
C PHE A 284 6.62 4.46 11.26
N ASP A 285 7.94 4.58 11.07
CA ASP A 285 8.58 5.11 9.86
C ASP A 285 8.08 4.29 8.65
N ALA A 286 8.16 2.97 8.75
CA ALA A 286 7.73 2.05 7.70
C ALA A 286 6.21 2.11 7.43
N LEU A 287 5.37 2.31 8.46
CA LEU A 287 3.93 2.47 8.31
C LEU A 287 3.53 3.84 7.73
N LEU A 288 4.17 4.91 8.19
CA LEU A 288 4.02 6.26 7.66
C LEU A 288 4.36 6.28 6.16
N ILE A 289 5.33 5.46 5.71
CA ILE A 289 5.72 5.30 4.31
C ILE A 289 4.72 4.45 3.50
N GLN A 290 3.97 3.52 4.11
CA GLN A 290 3.25 2.46 3.39
C GLN A 290 1.81 2.78 2.91
N LYS A 291 1.18 3.91 3.26
CA LYS A 291 -0.24 4.17 2.89
C LYS A 291 -0.54 5.53 2.27
N LYS A 292 0.07 5.84 1.13
CA LYS A 292 -0.10 7.11 0.37
C LYS A 292 0.33 8.37 1.12
N ALA A 293 1.43 8.29 1.85
CA ALA A 293 2.02 9.47 2.43
C ALA A 293 3.52 9.24 2.25
N TRP A 294 4.17 9.78 1.23
CA TRP A 294 4.76 11.12 1.27
C TRP A 294 5.64 11.31 0.02
N GLY A 295 5.09 10.98 -1.16
CA GLY A 295 5.74 10.95 -2.47
C GLY A 295 5.20 9.78 -3.30
N ASP A 296 5.52 9.70 -4.60
CA ASP A 296 5.16 8.60 -5.53
C ASP A 296 5.63 7.18 -5.06
N ASN A 297 6.27 7.07 -3.89
CA ASN A 297 6.88 5.86 -3.39
C ASN A 297 5.93 4.82 -2.76
N SER A 298 4.63 5.08 -2.64
CA SER A 298 3.67 4.00 -2.35
C SER A 298 3.32 3.16 -3.59
N LYS A 299 3.79 3.56 -4.78
CA LYS A 299 3.71 2.77 -6.03
C LYS A 299 4.85 1.75 -6.17
N VAL A 300 5.71 1.62 -5.16
CA VAL A 300 7.05 1.04 -5.34
C VAL A 300 7.14 -0.40 -4.89
N LEU A 301 6.38 -0.82 -3.86
CA LEU A 301 6.41 -2.19 -3.32
C LEU A 301 5.00 -2.78 -3.23
N ASP A 302 4.45 -3.19 -4.36
CA ASP A 302 3.37 -4.16 -4.44
C ASP A 302 3.81 -5.41 -5.21
N LEU A 303 2.99 -6.46 -5.21
CA LEU A 303 3.34 -7.73 -5.86
C LEU A 303 3.72 -7.53 -7.33
N ASP A 304 2.98 -6.69 -8.04
CA ASP A 304 3.16 -6.47 -9.48
C ASP A 304 4.45 -5.69 -9.75
N THR A 305 4.67 -4.56 -9.08
CA THR A 305 5.92 -3.78 -9.17
C THR A 305 7.14 -4.58 -8.71
N THR A 306 6.98 -5.44 -7.70
CA THR A 306 8.01 -6.38 -7.25
C THR A 306 8.37 -7.35 -8.36
N TYR A 307 7.38 -8.03 -8.93
CA TYR A 307 7.58 -8.96 -10.04
C TYR A 307 8.24 -8.27 -11.23
N PHE A 308 7.69 -7.14 -11.69
CA PHE A 308 8.20 -6.45 -12.88
C PHE A 308 9.63 -5.96 -12.68
N SER A 309 9.96 -5.44 -11.50
CA SER A 309 11.33 -5.04 -11.19
C SER A 309 12.29 -6.22 -11.14
N LEU A 310 11.85 -7.37 -10.60
CA LEU A 310 12.63 -8.62 -10.62
C LEU A 310 12.89 -9.09 -12.07
N GLU A 311 11.87 -9.05 -12.93
CA GLU A 311 11.99 -9.46 -14.34
C GLU A 311 12.99 -8.57 -15.10
N ILE A 312 12.91 -7.24 -14.89
CA ILE A 312 13.84 -6.26 -15.45
C ILE A 312 15.28 -6.55 -14.96
N LEU A 313 15.46 -6.69 -13.65
CA LEU A 313 16.78 -6.98 -13.08
C LEU A 313 17.35 -8.32 -13.56
N ARG A 314 16.50 -9.34 -13.75
CA ARG A 314 16.91 -10.62 -14.35
C ARG A 314 17.41 -10.42 -15.76
N HIS A 315 16.66 -9.68 -16.59
CA HIS A 315 17.03 -9.41 -17.97
C HIS A 315 18.43 -8.77 -18.09
N TYR A 316 18.73 -7.81 -17.21
CA TYR A 316 20.04 -7.15 -17.16
C TYR A 316 21.12 -7.89 -16.34
N GLY A 317 20.83 -9.09 -15.82
CA GLY A 317 21.78 -9.87 -15.04
C GLY A 317 22.14 -9.26 -13.67
N LYS A 318 21.26 -8.43 -13.10
CA LYS A 318 21.47 -7.68 -11.85
C LYS A 318 20.74 -8.23 -10.64
N LEU A 319 20.09 -9.40 -10.71
CA LEU A 319 19.44 -10.03 -9.54
C LEU A 319 20.38 -10.24 -8.35
N ASN A 320 21.67 -10.49 -8.58
CA ASN A 320 22.64 -10.71 -7.50
C ASN A 320 23.00 -9.43 -6.73
N SER A 321 22.56 -8.26 -7.20
CA SER A 321 22.83 -6.97 -6.55
C SER A 321 21.77 -6.55 -5.54
N ILE A 322 20.68 -7.30 -5.41
CA ILE A 322 19.54 -6.98 -4.55
C ILE A 322 19.40 -7.98 -3.39
N ASN A 323 18.74 -7.57 -2.31
CA ASN A 323 18.51 -8.42 -1.14
C ASN A 323 17.36 -9.43 -1.39
N THR A 324 17.69 -10.53 -2.05
CA THR A 324 16.74 -11.62 -2.37
C THR A 324 16.13 -12.28 -1.14
N THR A 325 16.79 -12.22 0.02
CA THR A 325 16.26 -12.79 1.28
C THR A 325 15.06 -11.99 1.77
N SER A 326 15.16 -10.66 1.83
CA SER A 326 14.04 -9.79 2.21
C SER A 326 12.88 -9.89 1.23
N ILE A 327 13.17 -9.97 -0.07
CA ILE A 327 12.13 -10.12 -1.11
C ILE A 327 11.41 -11.46 -0.95
N ASN A 328 12.13 -12.57 -0.77
CA ASN A 328 11.49 -13.88 -0.53
C ASN A 328 10.62 -13.83 0.73
N LYS A 329 11.07 -13.20 1.81
CA LYS A 329 10.25 -13.07 3.03
C LYS A 329 8.97 -12.26 2.79
N TYR A 330 9.04 -11.17 2.02
CA TYR A 330 7.87 -10.40 1.61
C TYR A 330 6.86 -11.27 0.84
N LEU A 331 7.34 -11.97 -0.19
CA LEU A 331 6.51 -12.86 -1.00
C LEU A 331 5.95 -14.04 -0.17
N ASP A 332 6.73 -14.59 0.76
CA ASP A 332 6.34 -15.74 1.58
C ASP A 332 5.23 -15.35 2.57
N ASN A 333 5.25 -14.12 3.09
CA ASN A 333 4.17 -13.59 3.92
C ASN A 333 2.86 -13.46 3.13
N TYR A 334 2.91 -12.94 1.90
CA TYR A 334 1.75 -12.86 1.00
C TYR A 334 1.23 -14.25 0.62
N LEU A 335 2.13 -15.20 0.37
CA LEU A 335 1.74 -16.58 0.10
C LEU A 335 1.04 -17.22 1.30
N GLY A 336 1.57 -16.98 2.52
CA GLY A 336 1.00 -17.49 3.76
C GLY A 336 -0.42 -16.98 4.04
N SER A 337 -0.70 -15.70 3.74
CA SER A 337 -2.05 -15.15 3.92
C SER A 337 -3.06 -15.79 2.97
N ILE A 338 -2.72 -15.94 1.68
CA ILE A 338 -3.59 -16.59 0.69
C ILE A 338 -3.80 -18.07 1.02
N GLN A 339 -2.75 -18.76 1.49
CA GLN A 339 -2.85 -20.18 1.87
C GLN A 339 -3.89 -20.45 2.96
N SER A 340 -4.15 -19.48 3.84
CA SER A 340 -5.10 -19.61 4.95
C SER A 340 -6.57 -19.47 4.52
N LEU A 341 -6.84 -18.95 3.32
CA LEU A 341 -8.20 -18.72 2.83
C LEU A 341 -8.88 -20.03 2.44
N GLU A 342 -10.21 -20.12 2.59
CA GLU A 342 -10.98 -21.32 2.22
C GLU A 342 -11.22 -21.42 0.70
N THR A 343 -11.54 -20.30 0.06
CA THR A 343 -11.78 -20.15 -1.38
C THR A 343 -10.81 -19.12 -1.98
N LEU A 344 -10.68 -19.12 -3.31
CA LEU A 344 -9.89 -18.13 -4.04
C LEU A 344 -10.84 -17.26 -4.86
N GLY A 345 -10.90 -15.97 -4.58
CA GLY A 345 -11.52 -15.00 -5.47
C GLY A 345 -10.56 -14.59 -6.59
N LEU A 346 -11.05 -13.74 -7.50
CA LEU A 346 -10.27 -13.25 -8.64
C LEU A 346 -9.01 -12.47 -8.18
N GLY A 347 -9.12 -11.68 -7.11
CA GLY A 347 -7.99 -10.92 -6.54
C GLY A 347 -6.89 -11.83 -5.99
N GLU A 348 -7.27 -12.91 -5.31
CA GLU A 348 -6.32 -13.93 -4.83
C GLU A 348 -5.68 -14.68 -5.99
N MET A 349 -6.43 -15.00 -7.05
CA MET A 349 -5.89 -15.65 -8.25
C MET A 349 -4.86 -14.77 -8.96
N PHE A 350 -5.12 -13.47 -9.10
CA PHE A 350 -4.13 -12.51 -9.60
C PHE A 350 -2.88 -12.47 -8.72
N SER A 351 -3.06 -12.45 -7.40
CA SER A 351 -1.94 -12.43 -6.45
C SER A 351 -1.10 -13.70 -6.55
N LEU A 352 -1.71 -14.88 -6.65
CA LEU A 352 -1.02 -16.16 -6.86
C LEU A 352 -0.27 -16.20 -8.19
N ARG A 353 -0.86 -15.66 -9.26
CA ARG A 353 -0.20 -15.50 -10.57
C ARG A 353 1.08 -14.68 -10.43
N THR A 354 1.00 -13.51 -9.82
CA THR A 354 2.15 -12.60 -9.65
C THR A 354 3.20 -13.17 -8.70
N LEU A 355 2.79 -13.84 -7.62
CA LEU A 355 3.70 -14.59 -6.74
C LEU A 355 4.43 -15.69 -7.50
N ALA A 356 3.73 -16.47 -8.33
CA ALA A 356 4.34 -17.55 -9.10
C ALA A 356 5.38 -17.03 -10.09
N LEU A 357 5.06 -15.93 -10.79
CA LEU A 357 6.01 -15.26 -11.68
C LEU A 357 7.24 -14.75 -10.91
N SER A 358 7.04 -14.09 -9.77
CA SER A 358 8.13 -13.61 -8.90
C SER A 358 9.05 -14.74 -8.44
N TYR A 359 8.48 -15.86 -8.00
CA TYR A 359 9.27 -17.01 -7.54
C TYR A 359 9.95 -17.78 -8.68
N ASP A 360 9.42 -17.74 -9.90
CA ASP A 360 10.14 -18.29 -11.06
C ASP A 360 11.37 -17.44 -11.40
N VAL A 361 11.25 -16.11 -11.31
CA VAL A 361 12.39 -15.19 -11.47
C VAL A 361 13.46 -15.42 -10.40
N LEU A 362 13.06 -15.62 -9.14
CA LEU A 362 13.93 -15.91 -8.00
C LEU A 362 14.36 -17.38 -7.90
N GLU A 363 13.86 -18.24 -8.79
CA GLU A 363 14.14 -19.69 -8.82
C GLU A 363 13.77 -20.43 -7.53
N ASN A 364 12.78 -19.93 -6.78
CA ASN A 364 12.29 -20.53 -5.53
C ASN A 364 11.29 -21.66 -5.83
N ARG A 365 11.81 -22.85 -6.15
CA ARG A 365 11.01 -24.04 -6.50
C ARG A 365 10.10 -24.52 -5.37
N LYS A 366 10.45 -24.27 -4.11
CA LYS A 366 9.62 -24.66 -2.95
C LYS A 366 8.33 -23.86 -2.93
N SER A 367 8.41 -22.53 -3.03
CA SER A 367 7.22 -21.66 -3.03
C SER A 367 6.37 -21.85 -4.28
N LEU A 368 6.97 -22.12 -5.45
CA LEU A 368 6.23 -22.52 -6.66
C LEU A 368 5.41 -23.80 -6.46
N LYS A 369 5.98 -24.82 -5.81
CA LYS A 369 5.27 -26.07 -5.48
C LYS A 369 4.11 -25.80 -4.51
N THR A 370 4.29 -24.91 -3.54
CA THR A 370 3.22 -24.49 -2.63
C THR A 370 2.08 -23.81 -3.39
N ILE A 371 2.36 -22.85 -4.27
CA ILE A 371 1.34 -22.17 -5.09
C ILE A 371 0.57 -23.18 -5.94
N LYS A 372 1.28 -24.09 -6.63
CA LYS A 372 0.65 -25.16 -7.41
C LYS A 372 -0.35 -25.95 -6.56
N ASN A 373 0.08 -26.37 -5.37
CA ASN A 373 -0.76 -27.17 -4.48
C ASN A 373 -1.96 -26.40 -3.95
N ILE A 374 -1.81 -25.11 -3.65
CA ILE A 374 -2.92 -24.23 -3.26
C ILE A 374 -3.96 -24.21 -4.37
N VAL A 375 -3.57 -23.83 -5.60
CA VAL A 375 -4.50 -23.76 -6.73
C VAL A 375 -5.16 -25.12 -6.97
N PHE A 376 -4.37 -26.20 -7.05
CA PHE A 376 -4.90 -27.55 -7.26
C PHE A 376 -5.95 -27.95 -6.21
N GLN A 377 -5.66 -27.74 -4.92
CA GLN A 377 -6.60 -28.08 -3.84
C GLN A 377 -7.86 -27.23 -3.90
N LYS A 378 -7.73 -25.93 -4.18
CA LYS A 378 -8.85 -24.99 -4.21
C LYS A 378 -9.76 -25.24 -5.41
N MET A 379 -9.18 -25.50 -6.59
CA MET A 379 -9.93 -25.86 -7.78
C MET A 379 -10.62 -27.22 -7.65
N LYS A 380 -9.94 -28.23 -7.10
CA LYS A 380 -10.54 -29.56 -6.85
C LYS A 380 -11.77 -29.49 -5.95
N ASN A 381 -11.78 -28.58 -4.98
CA ASN A 381 -12.88 -28.42 -4.02
C ASN A 381 -13.92 -27.37 -4.45
N SER A 382 -13.70 -26.69 -5.58
CA SER A 382 -14.63 -25.70 -6.08
C SER A 382 -15.93 -26.36 -6.54
N LYS A 383 -17.04 -25.65 -6.30
CA LYS A 383 -18.38 -26.03 -6.80
C LYS A 383 -18.75 -25.25 -8.06
N GLU A 384 -17.88 -24.34 -8.50
CA GLU A 384 -18.10 -23.58 -9.72
C GLU A 384 -18.06 -24.50 -10.93
N GLU A 385 -18.98 -24.27 -11.86
CA GLU A 385 -19.12 -25.12 -13.04
C GLU A 385 -18.34 -24.53 -14.23
N ASN A 386 -18.29 -23.21 -14.28
CA ASN A 386 -17.61 -22.43 -15.31
C ASN A 386 -16.68 -21.43 -14.63
N LEU A 387 -15.51 -21.23 -15.21
CA LEU A 387 -14.52 -20.28 -14.72
C LEU A 387 -14.44 -19.09 -15.65
N ASP A 388 -14.24 -17.93 -15.04
CA ASP A 388 -13.95 -16.70 -15.75
C ASP A 388 -12.64 -16.86 -16.57
N PRO A 389 -12.58 -16.38 -17.82
CA PRO A 389 -11.38 -16.47 -18.65
C PRO A 389 -10.11 -15.88 -18.03
N VAL A 390 -10.24 -14.87 -17.16
CA VAL A 390 -9.12 -14.27 -16.43
C VAL A 390 -8.56 -15.23 -15.38
N THR A 391 -9.42 -16.01 -14.72
CA THR A 391 -9.00 -17.09 -13.81
C THR A 391 -8.23 -18.17 -14.58
N LEU A 392 -8.72 -18.57 -15.75
CA LEU A 392 -8.03 -19.53 -16.62
C LEU A 392 -6.65 -19.02 -17.06
N ASP A 393 -6.54 -17.74 -17.40
CA ASP A 393 -5.26 -17.09 -17.73
C ASP A 393 -4.26 -17.13 -16.56
N CYS A 394 -4.74 -16.87 -15.34
CA CYS A 394 -3.93 -16.97 -14.13
C CYS A 394 -3.43 -18.40 -13.93
N ILE A 395 -4.30 -19.40 -14.09
CA ILE A 395 -3.92 -20.81 -13.98
C ILE A 395 -2.93 -21.20 -15.08
N LEU A 396 -3.09 -20.71 -16.32
CA LEU A 396 -2.17 -21.03 -17.41
C LEU A 396 -0.78 -20.51 -17.10
N THR A 397 -0.70 -19.26 -16.63
CA THR A 397 0.57 -18.66 -16.20
C THR A 397 1.22 -19.49 -15.09
N ILE A 398 0.44 -19.91 -14.09
CA ILE A 398 0.93 -20.78 -12.99
C ILE A 398 1.39 -22.14 -13.54
N ALA A 399 0.67 -22.72 -14.49
CA ALA A 399 1.01 -23.98 -15.15
C ALA A 399 2.36 -23.88 -15.88
N ILE A 400 2.56 -22.80 -16.65
CA ILE A 400 3.83 -22.50 -17.35
C ILE A 400 4.99 -22.43 -16.36
N VAL A 401 4.90 -21.60 -15.31
CA VAL A 401 6.03 -21.40 -14.38
C VAL A 401 6.29 -22.59 -13.46
N THR A 402 5.28 -23.41 -13.20
CA THR A 402 5.41 -24.63 -12.39
C THR A 402 5.72 -25.87 -13.22
N ASN A 403 5.75 -25.75 -14.55
CA ASN A 403 5.85 -26.86 -15.50
C ASN A 403 4.84 -27.98 -15.20
N THR A 404 3.57 -27.61 -15.10
CA THR A 404 2.46 -28.51 -14.75
C THR A 404 1.46 -28.58 -15.91
N GLU A 405 0.94 -29.77 -16.18
CA GLU A 405 -0.18 -29.93 -17.12
C GLU A 405 -1.42 -29.20 -16.61
N PHE A 406 -1.99 -28.36 -17.48
CA PHE A 406 -3.09 -27.44 -17.20
C PHE A 406 -4.38 -28.16 -16.80
N ASN A 407 -4.73 -29.25 -17.50
CA ASN A 407 -5.92 -30.05 -17.20
C ASN A 407 -5.91 -30.69 -15.80
N LEU A 408 -4.74 -30.82 -15.15
CA LEU A 408 -4.62 -31.37 -13.79
C LEU A 408 -5.22 -30.45 -12.73
N PHE A 409 -5.32 -29.14 -12.98
CA PHE A 409 -5.91 -28.22 -12.00
C PHE A 409 -7.42 -28.41 -11.85
N PHE A 410 -8.09 -29.06 -12.81
CA PHE A 410 -9.55 -29.01 -12.91
C PHE A 410 -10.22 -30.37 -12.62
N PRO A 411 -11.30 -30.40 -11.83
CA PRO A 411 -12.12 -31.59 -11.64
C PRO A 411 -12.99 -31.89 -12.87
N ASP A 412 -13.39 -33.15 -13.04
CA ASP A 412 -14.10 -33.64 -14.24
C ASP A 412 -15.40 -32.89 -14.54
N HIS A 413 -16.13 -32.45 -13.51
CA HIS A 413 -17.38 -31.72 -13.70
C HIS A 413 -17.18 -30.36 -14.40
N MET A 414 -16.04 -29.69 -14.18
CA MET A 414 -15.68 -28.47 -14.91
C MET A 414 -15.29 -28.81 -16.35
N LYS A 415 -14.54 -29.91 -16.57
CA LYS A 415 -14.09 -30.30 -17.92
C LYS A 415 -15.26 -30.55 -18.88
N VAL A 416 -16.32 -31.20 -18.39
CA VAL A 416 -17.49 -31.60 -19.20
C VAL A 416 -18.40 -30.41 -19.55
N LYS A 417 -18.48 -29.37 -18.71
CA LYS A 417 -19.49 -28.30 -18.84
C LYS A 417 -19.11 -27.18 -19.81
N ASN A 418 -17.89 -27.16 -20.34
CA ASN A 418 -17.41 -26.08 -21.21
C ASN A 418 -17.57 -26.36 -22.70
N LYS A 419 -18.15 -27.52 -23.05
CA LYS A 419 -18.39 -27.91 -24.44
C LYS A 419 -19.25 -26.88 -25.19
N GLU A 420 -20.27 -26.33 -24.56
CA GLU A 420 -21.12 -25.30 -25.16
C GLU A 420 -20.31 -24.06 -25.55
N VAL A 421 -19.41 -23.59 -24.67
CA VAL A 421 -18.52 -22.45 -24.94
C VAL A 421 -17.53 -22.77 -26.06
N ILE A 422 -16.95 -23.97 -26.06
CA ILE A 422 -16.03 -24.43 -27.10
C ILE A 422 -16.75 -24.48 -28.45
N ASP A 423 -17.95 -25.03 -28.51
CA ASP A 423 -18.75 -25.18 -29.73
C ASP A 423 -19.16 -23.80 -30.27
N ASP A 424 -19.70 -22.93 -29.41
CA ASP A 424 -20.11 -21.57 -29.76
C ASP A 424 -18.95 -20.73 -30.31
N LEU A 425 -17.82 -20.73 -29.60
CA LEU A 425 -16.63 -20.06 -30.10
C LEU A 425 -16.15 -20.73 -31.38
N SER A 426 -16.07 -22.05 -31.47
CA SER A 426 -15.53 -22.75 -32.65
C SER A 426 -16.23 -22.35 -33.96
N VAL A 427 -17.55 -22.14 -33.96
CA VAL A 427 -18.33 -21.78 -35.16
C VAL A 427 -18.41 -20.28 -35.45
N LYS A 428 -18.07 -19.41 -34.48
CA LYS A 428 -18.13 -17.95 -34.64
C LYS A 428 -17.25 -17.44 -35.79
N LYS A 429 -17.81 -16.66 -36.72
CA LYS A 429 -17.04 -15.99 -37.79
C LYS A 429 -16.48 -14.66 -37.29
N GLY A 430 -15.29 -14.26 -37.78
CA GLY A 430 -14.69 -12.95 -37.47
C GLY A 430 -14.25 -12.80 -36.00
N LYS A 431 -13.70 -13.87 -35.42
CA LYS A 431 -13.21 -13.86 -34.04
C LYS A 431 -12.12 -12.81 -33.82
N SER A 432 -12.07 -12.20 -32.64
CA SER A 432 -10.86 -11.50 -32.19
C SER A 432 -9.78 -12.51 -31.77
N PHE A 433 -8.53 -12.06 -31.67
CA PHE A 433 -7.46 -12.89 -31.11
C PHE A 433 -7.76 -13.32 -29.68
N GLN A 434 -8.33 -12.44 -28.85
CA GLN A 434 -8.72 -12.76 -27.48
C GLN A 434 -9.73 -13.92 -27.44
N GLU A 435 -10.69 -13.95 -28.35
CA GLU A 435 -11.66 -15.05 -28.44
C GLU A 435 -11.01 -16.37 -28.88
N VAL A 436 -9.99 -16.30 -29.76
CA VAL A 436 -9.17 -17.46 -30.09
C VAL A 436 -8.39 -17.93 -28.85
N TYR A 437 -7.72 -17.03 -28.14
CA TYR A 437 -6.99 -17.36 -26.92
C TYR A 437 -7.89 -18.06 -25.88
N ILE A 438 -9.06 -17.48 -25.61
CA ILE A 438 -10.05 -18.04 -24.67
C ILE A 438 -10.54 -19.43 -25.12
N LEU A 439 -10.86 -19.61 -26.40
CA LEU A 439 -11.26 -20.91 -26.95
C LEU A 439 -10.22 -21.99 -26.62
N TYR A 440 -8.94 -21.69 -26.82
CA TYR A 440 -7.87 -22.67 -26.59
C TYR A 440 -7.59 -22.90 -25.10
N LEU A 441 -7.83 -21.92 -24.22
CA LEU A 441 -7.82 -22.15 -22.77
C LEU A 441 -8.89 -23.16 -22.34
N TYR A 442 -10.12 -23.04 -22.88
CA TYR A 442 -11.18 -24.01 -22.58
C TYR A 442 -10.86 -25.41 -23.16
N LYS A 443 -10.32 -25.49 -24.38
CA LYS A 443 -9.88 -26.77 -24.94
C LYS A 443 -8.78 -27.44 -24.11
N LEU A 444 -7.81 -26.66 -23.63
CA LEU A 444 -6.77 -27.14 -22.71
C LEU A 444 -7.35 -27.62 -21.38
N MET A 445 -8.34 -26.91 -20.85
CA MET A 445 -9.01 -27.29 -19.60
C MET A 445 -9.73 -28.63 -19.73
N SER A 446 -10.48 -28.79 -20.82
CA SER A 446 -11.34 -29.95 -21.10
C SER A 446 -10.60 -31.16 -21.67
N ASP A 447 -9.30 -31.04 -21.93
CA ASP A 447 -8.49 -32.10 -22.56
C ASP A 447 -8.99 -32.48 -23.98
N GLU A 448 -9.57 -31.51 -24.69
CA GLU A 448 -10.16 -31.69 -26.02
C GLU A 448 -9.22 -31.23 -27.16
N LEU A 449 -7.96 -30.95 -26.86
CA LEU A 449 -7.00 -30.43 -27.84
C LEU A 449 -6.46 -31.55 -28.75
N SER A 450 -6.94 -31.62 -29.98
CA SER A 450 -6.44 -32.56 -30.99
C SER A 450 -5.25 -32.00 -31.79
N SER A 451 -4.54 -32.86 -32.55
CA SER A 451 -3.51 -32.39 -33.49
C SER A 451 -4.08 -31.51 -34.61
N GLU A 452 -5.36 -31.70 -34.97
CA GLU A 452 -6.05 -30.83 -35.93
C GLU A 452 -6.28 -29.43 -35.36
N ASP A 453 -6.61 -29.34 -34.06
CA ASP A 453 -6.74 -28.06 -33.36
C ASP A 453 -5.42 -27.30 -33.31
N LEU A 454 -4.30 -27.99 -33.13
CA LEU A 454 -2.98 -27.35 -33.17
C LEU A 454 -2.70 -26.72 -34.54
N ASN A 455 -2.98 -27.44 -35.64
CA ASN A 455 -2.82 -26.89 -36.99
C ASN A 455 -3.75 -25.69 -37.22
N LYS A 456 -4.99 -25.79 -36.74
CA LYS A 456 -5.97 -24.70 -36.83
C LYS A 456 -5.58 -23.50 -35.97
N LEU A 457 -4.95 -23.70 -34.83
CA LEU A 457 -4.40 -22.61 -34.01
C LEU A 457 -3.31 -21.87 -34.77
N ILE A 458 -2.39 -22.59 -35.40
CA ILE A 458 -1.30 -22.01 -36.20
C ILE A 458 -1.89 -21.20 -37.36
N GLU A 459 -2.87 -21.75 -38.07
CA GLU A 459 -3.57 -21.03 -39.14
C GLU A 459 -4.25 -19.76 -38.62
N LEU A 460 -5.06 -19.87 -37.56
CA LEU A 460 -5.78 -18.74 -36.99
C LEU A 460 -4.82 -17.65 -36.47
N THR A 461 -3.78 -18.03 -35.73
CA THR A 461 -2.79 -17.09 -35.17
C THR A 461 -2.02 -16.37 -36.29
N SER A 462 -1.74 -17.04 -37.41
CA SER A 462 -1.08 -16.42 -38.56
C SER A 462 -1.89 -15.29 -39.21
N VAL A 463 -3.21 -15.31 -39.10
CA VAL A 463 -4.10 -14.23 -39.59
C VAL A 463 -3.94 -12.96 -38.76
N PHE A 464 -3.67 -13.08 -37.47
CA PHE A 464 -3.48 -11.94 -36.56
C PHE A 464 -2.04 -11.47 -36.50
N LEU A 465 -1.09 -12.30 -36.94
CA LEU A 465 0.33 -11.98 -36.94
C LEU A 465 0.67 -10.97 -38.03
N ASN A 466 1.13 -9.80 -37.63
CA ASN A 466 1.57 -8.79 -38.57
C ASN A 466 3.00 -9.06 -39.06
N LYS A 467 3.42 -8.31 -40.08
CA LYS A 467 4.75 -8.39 -40.70
C LYS A 467 5.91 -7.99 -39.77
N GLU A 468 5.62 -7.26 -38.69
CA GLU A 468 6.62 -6.90 -37.68
C GLU A 468 6.75 -7.97 -36.58
N GLY A 469 5.85 -8.95 -36.55
CA GLY A 469 5.84 -10.06 -35.59
C GLY A 469 4.90 -9.87 -34.39
N GLY A 470 4.15 -8.76 -34.32
CA GLY A 470 3.14 -8.52 -33.29
C GLY A 470 1.78 -9.11 -33.66
N ILE A 471 0.94 -9.39 -32.66
CA ILE A 471 -0.42 -9.91 -32.83
C ILE A 471 -1.42 -8.77 -32.68
N SER A 472 -2.30 -8.63 -33.68
CA SER A 472 -3.40 -7.68 -33.68
C SER A 472 -4.69 -8.30 -33.13
N SER A 473 -5.53 -7.49 -32.48
CA SER A 473 -6.82 -7.97 -31.96
C SER A 473 -7.75 -8.44 -33.08
N TYR A 474 -7.72 -7.76 -34.23
CA TYR A 474 -8.38 -8.17 -35.47
C TYR A 474 -7.42 -8.12 -36.66
N SER A 475 -7.75 -8.90 -37.70
CA SER A 475 -6.98 -8.96 -38.95
C SER A 475 -6.82 -7.57 -39.57
N GLY A 476 -5.58 -7.16 -39.82
CA GLY A 476 -5.25 -5.88 -40.48
C GLY A 476 -5.14 -4.67 -39.55
N GLU A 477 -5.38 -4.84 -38.25
CA GLU A 477 -5.16 -3.77 -37.26
C GLU A 477 -3.69 -3.70 -36.81
N GLN A 478 -3.38 -2.69 -36.00
CA GLN A 478 -2.09 -2.60 -35.33
C GLN A 478 -1.96 -3.65 -34.22
N PRO A 479 -0.75 -4.19 -34.00
CA PRO A 479 -0.54 -5.19 -32.97
C PRO A 479 -0.67 -4.59 -31.57
N THR A 480 -1.09 -5.39 -30.60
CA THR A 480 -1.14 -5.00 -29.18
C THR A 480 -0.13 -5.82 -28.37
N ILE A 481 0.48 -5.20 -27.35
CA ILE A 481 1.42 -5.89 -26.45
C ILE A 481 0.69 -7.03 -25.70
N SER A 482 -0.56 -6.79 -25.29
CA SER A 482 -1.37 -7.76 -24.56
C SER A 482 -1.67 -9.01 -25.40
N ASP A 483 -2.15 -8.86 -26.64
CA ASP A 483 -2.45 -10.00 -27.49
C ASP A 483 -1.19 -10.75 -27.92
N THR A 484 -0.11 -10.02 -28.19
CA THR A 484 1.18 -10.65 -28.49
C THR A 484 1.70 -11.46 -27.30
N TYR A 485 1.52 -10.98 -26.07
CA TYR A 485 1.89 -11.73 -24.87
C TYR A 485 1.01 -12.98 -24.65
N ASN A 486 -0.31 -12.87 -24.89
CA ASN A 486 -1.21 -14.02 -24.83
C ASN A 486 -0.86 -15.09 -25.87
N TYR A 487 -0.48 -14.69 -27.08
CA TYR A 487 0.08 -15.59 -28.10
C TYR A 487 1.32 -16.32 -27.59
N VAL A 488 2.31 -15.58 -27.06
CA VAL A 488 3.55 -16.17 -26.54
C VAL A 488 3.29 -17.15 -25.38
N LYS A 489 2.37 -16.83 -24.45
CA LYS A 489 1.99 -17.75 -23.37
C LYS A 489 1.38 -19.04 -23.93
N LEU A 490 0.44 -18.91 -24.86
CA LEU A 490 -0.26 -20.07 -25.42
C LEU A 490 0.69 -20.97 -26.21
N THR A 491 1.54 -20.40 -27.07
CA THR A 491 2.52 -21.17 -27.84
C THR A 491 3.57 -21.80 -26.93
N SER A 492 4.07 -21.05 -25.93
CA SER A 492 5.05 -21.55 -24.97
C SER A 492 4.51 -22.72 -24.16
N TYR A 493 3.27 -22.64 -23.70
CA TYR A 493 2.64 -23.74 -22.98
C TYR A 493 2.46 -24.99 -23.87
N LEU A 494 2.08 -24.78 -25.13
CA LEU A 494 1.88 -25.85 -26.12
C LEU A 494 3.19 -26.38 -26.73
N ASN A 495 4.35 -25.83 -26.35
CA ASN A 495 5.66 -26.10 -26.97
C ASN A 495 5.65 -25.90 -28.49
N LEU A 496 4.97 -24.84 -28.97
CA LEU A 496 4.95 -24.44 -30.37
C LEU A 496 6.01 -23.38 -30.63
N GLN A 497 6.77 -23.52 -31.72
CA GLN A 497 7.81 -22.56 -32.08
C GLN A 497 7.22 -21.17 -32.30
N VAL A 498 7.69 -20.20 -31.49
CA VAL A 498 7.36 -18.78 -31.70
C VAL A 498 8.13 -18.22 -32.89
N ASN A 499 7.46 -17.42 -33.72
CA ASN A 499 8.09 -16.76 -34.86
C ASN A 499 9.22 -15.82 -34.39
N GLU A 500 10.42 -15.90 -35.00
CA GLU A 500 11.55 -15.02 -34.67
C GLU A 500 11.18 -13.53 -34.86
N ALA A 501 10.27 -13.22 -35.79
CA ALA A 501 9.71 -11.88 -35.94
C ALA A 501 9.04 -11.39 -34.66
N THR A 502 8.33 -12.24 -33.90
CA THR A 502 7.69 -11.87 -32.63
C THR A 502 8.71 -11.53 -31.54
N LYS A 503 9.86 -12.23 -31.53
CA LYS A 503 10.97 -11.86 -30.66
C LYS A 503 11.57 -10.52 -31.05
N ASN A 504 11.75 -10.27 -32.36
CA ASN A 504 12.23 -8.99 -32.88
C ASN A 504 11.24 -7.85 -32.61
N TYR A 505 9.93 -8.11 -32.65
CA TYR A 505 8.89 -7.16 -32.27
C TYR A 505 9.12 -6.64 -30.85
N PHE A 506 9.20 -7.55 -29.86
CA PHE A 506 9.47 -7.19 -28.47
C PHE A 506 10.84 -6.53 -28.29
N GLY A 507 11.88 -7.00 -28.98
CA GLY A 507 13.20 -6.36 -29.00
C GLY A 507 13.14 -4.91 -29.49
N SER A 508 12.41 -4.66 -30.57
CA SER A 508 12.25 -3.31 -31.12
C SER A 508 11.47 -2.38 -30.20
N LEU A 509 10.56 -2.90 -29.36
CA LEU A 509 9.85 -2.10 -28.34
C LEU A 509 10.80 -1.65 -27.23
N ILE A 510 11.83 -2.45 -26.90
CA ILE A 510 12.88 -2.06 -25.97
C ILE A 510 13.71 -0.92 -26.56
N GLU A 511 14.14 -1.06 -27.81
CA GLU A 511 14.99 -0.08 -28.52
C GLU A 511 14.27 1.24 -28.82
N LYS A 512 12.96 1.17 -29.14
CA LYS A 512 12.11 2.34 -29.41
C LYS A 512 11.53 2.97 -28.15
N GLY A 513 11.78 2.40 -26.98
CA GLY A 513 11.10 2.74 -25.73
C GLY A 513 11.14 4.23 -25.41
N ASP A 514 9.96 4.85 -25.29
CA ASP A 514 9.80 6.14 -24.63
C ASP A 514 10.13 5.95 -23.14
N VAL A 515 10.99 6.82 -22.59
CA VAL A 515 11.40 6.85 -21.17
C VAL A 515 10.19 6.96 -20.22
N ASN A 516 9.00 7.28 -20.76
CA ASN A 516 7.74 7.36 -20.02
C ASN A 516 6.88 6.08 -20.03
N SER A 517 7.34 4.97 -20.58
CA SER A 517 6.57 3.72 -20.65
C SER A 517 6.40 3.07 -19.25
N GLU A 518 5.17 2.66 -18.92
CA GLU A 518 4.84 2.09 -17.59
C GLU A 518 5.63 0.80 -17.30
N LEU A 519 6.10 0.63 -16.05
CA LEU A 519 6.84 -0.55 -15.55
C LEU A 519 6.17 -1.89 -15.89
N ILE A 520 4.85 -1.92 -15.91
CA ILE A 520 4.02 -3.08 -16.27
C ILE A 520 4.31 -3.54 -17.70
N THR A 521 4.39 -2.60 -18.64
CA THR A 521 4.65 -2.87 -20.05
C THR A 521 6.04 -3.49 -20.24
N TRP A 522 7.05 -2.93 -19.56
CA TRP A 522 8.40 -3.50 -19.55
C TRP A 522 8.44 -4.93 -19.01
N GLY A 523 7.77 -5.16 -17.88
CA GLY A 523 7.67 -6.49 -17.30
C GLY A 523 7.01 -7.53 -18.23
N ILE A 524 5.98 -7.13 -18.98
CA ILE A 524 5.35 -7.98 -20.00
C ILE A 524 6.31 -8.28 -21.15
N ILE A 525 7.01 -7.27 -21.67
CA ILE A 525 7.98 -7.42 -22.77
C ILE A 525 9.11 -8.37 -22.36
N PHE A 526 9.73 -8.15 -21.20
CA PHE A 526 10.86 -8.97 -20.74
C PHE A 526 10.45 -10.41 -20.44
N ASN A 527 9.29 -10.62 -19.82
CA ASN A 527 8.77 -11.97 -19.62
C ASN A 527 8.46 -12.67 -20.94
N SER A 528 7.90 -11.96 -21.93
CA SER A 528 7.64 -12.53 -23.26
C SER A 528 8.92 -13.02 -23.92
N ILE A 529 9.98 -12.21 -23.90
CA ILE A 529 11.31 -12.59 -24.42
C ILE A 529 11.86 -13.80 -23.67
N ARG A 530 11.67 -13.86 -22.35
CA ARG A 530 12.14 -14.98 -21.52
C ARG A 530 11.41 -16.29 -21.85
N LEU A 531 10.10 -16.25 -22.07
CA LEU A 531 9.31 -17.41 -22.48
C LEU A 531 9.78 -17.95 -23.83
N ILE A 532 10.05 -17.07 -24.80
CA ILE A 532 10.59 -17.46 -26.11
C ILE A 532 11.99 -18.11 -25.98
N LYS A 533 12.86 -17.59 -25.09
CA LYS A 533 14.22 -18.13 -24.89
C LYS A 533 14.28 -19.50 -24.23
N LYS A 534 13.24 -19.94 -23.50
CA LYS A 534 13.23 -21.28 -22.89
C LYS A 534 13.14 -22.41 -23.93
N GLU A 535 12.82 -22.10 -25.19
CA GLU A 535 12.61 -23.07 -26.29
C GLU A 535 13.85 -23.29 -27.18
N THR A 536 14.92 -22.51 -27.00
CA THR A 536 16.21 -22.65 -27.70
C THR A 536 17.31 -23.08 -26.75
#